data_AF-A0A447TYM7-F1
#
_entry.id   AF-A0A447TYM7-F1
#
_cell.length_a   1.000
_cell.length_b   1.000
_cell.length_c   1.000
_cell.angle_alpha   90.00
_cell.angle_beta   90.00
_cell.angle_gamma   90.00
#
_symmetry.space_group_name_H-M   'P 1'
#
loop_
_entity.id
_entity.type
_entity.pdbx_description
1 polymer ?
#
loop_
_entity_poly.entity_id
_entity_poly.type
_entity_poly.pdbx_seq_one_letter_code
_entity_poly.pdbx_strand_id
1 'polypeptide(L)' 'MNYSLRQLRIFITVAQAKSFSRAGDRIGLSQSAVSHSVKELERQNRRQTVGSHYA' A
#
# COMPACT_ATOMS: atom_id res chain seq x y z
N MET A 1 4.24 -11.99 7.83
CA MET A 1 3.78 -10.68 7.34
C MET A 1 4.96 -9.73 7.28
N ASN A 2 5.38 -9.27 6.09
CA ASN A 2 6.53 -8.38 5.93
C ASN A 2 6.09 -7.03 5.31
N TYR A 3 5.10 -6.39 5.95
CA TYR A 3 4.67 -5.04 5.59
C TYR A 3 5.26 -4.04 6.59
N SER A 4 5.75 -2.91 6.12
CA SER A 4 6.18 -1.81 6.99
C SER A 4 4.97 -1.01 7.52
N LEU A 5 5.10 -0.47 8.73
CA LEU A 5 4.12 0.49 9.28
C LEU A 5 3.90 1.69 8.35
N ARG A 6 4.92 2.06 7.58
CA ARG A 6 4.83 3.11 6.55
C ARG A 6 3.84 2.72 5.45
N GLN A 7 3.92 1.50 4.91
CA GLN A 7 2.99 1.04 3.86
C GLN A 7 1.54 0.99 4.38
N LEU A 8 1.32 0.54 5.62
CA LEU A 8 0.00 0.54 6.24
C LEU A 8 -0.56 1.95 6.42
N ARG A 9 0.27 2.89 6.90
CA ARG A 9 -0.13 4.30 7.05
C ARG A 9 -0.47 4.94 5.70
N ILE A 10 0.31 4.65 4.66
CA ILE A 10 0.03 5.12 3.29
C ILE A 10 -1.31 4.55 2.81
N PHE A 11 -1.55 3.25 3.00
CA PHE A 11 -2.81 2.60 2.62
C PHE A 11 -4.04 3.21 3.32
N ILE A 12 -3.98 3.41 4.64
CA ILE A 12 -5.06 4.06 5.41
C ILE A 12 -5.31 5.48 4.90
N THR A 13 -4.26 6.24 4.61
CA THR A 13 -4.37 7.61 4.09
C THR A 13 -5.08 7.63 2.74
N VAL A 14 -4.74 6.70 1.83
CA VAL A 14 -5.41 6.56 0.53
C VAL A 14 -6.88 6.21 0.71
N ALA A 15 -7.21 5.26 1.58
CA ALA A 15 -8.58 4.85 1.86
C ALA A 15 -9.44 6.02 2.38
N GLN A 16 -8.86 6.86 3.25
CA GLN A 16 -9.52 8.06 3.77
C GLN A 16 -9.64 9.19 2.74
N ALA A 17 -8.62 9.38 1.90
CA ALA A 17 -8.60 10.46 0.91
C ALA A 17 -9.41 10.13 -0.36
N LYS A 18 -9.65 8.83 -0.63
CA LYS A 18 -10.26 8.28 -1.86
C LYS A 18 -9.56 8.76 -3.15
N SER A 19 -8.30 9.15 -3.03
CA SER A 19 -7.48 9.68 -4.13
C SER A 19 -6.00 9.58 -3.78
N PHE A 20 -5.20 9.02 -4.70
CA PHE A 20 -3.76 8.90 -4.52
C PHE A 20 -3.04 10.25 -4.48
N SER A 21 -3.46 11.21 -5.31
CA SER A 21 -2.87 12.55 -5.33
C SER A 21 -3.11 13.26 -4.00
N ARG A 22 -4.39 13.30 -3.55
CA ARG A 22 -4.76 13.91 -2.28
C ARG A 22 -4.12 13.22 -1.07
N ALA A 23 -3.92 11.90 -1.14
CA ALA A 23 -3.20 11.18 -0.10
C ALA A 23 -1.72 11.59 -0.06
N GLY A 24 -1.09 11.73 -1.23
CA GLY A 24 0.28 12.23 -1.37
C GLY A 24 0.47 13.61 -0.75
N ASP A 25 -0.42 14.55 -1.09
CA ASP A 25 -0.41 15.91 -0.53
C ASP A 25 -0.48 15.90 1.01
N ARG A 26 -1.31 15.02 1.59
CA ARG A 26 -1.50 14.90 3.05
C ARG A 26 -0.27 14.37 3.80
N ILE A 27 0.58 13.58 3.15
CA ILE A 27 1.72 12.90 3.81
C ILE A 27 3.08 13.28 3.21
N GLY A 28 3.12 14.33 2.36
CA GLY A 28 4.35 14.83 1.76
C GLY A 28 5.01 13.85 0.78
N LEU A 29 4.22 13.09 0.03
CA LEU A 29 4.70 12.15 -0.98
C LEU A 29 4.13 12.48 -2.36
N SER A 30 4.86 12.13 -3.42
CA SER A 30 4.30 12.17 -4.76
C SER A 30 3.19 11.12 -4.93
N GLN A 31 2.22 11.39 -5.80
CA GLN A 31 1.17 10.43 -6.16
C GLN A 31 1.77 9.08 -6.63
N SER A 32 2.88 9.10 -7.37
CA SER A 32 3.57 7.89 -7.86
C SER A 32 4.18 7.07 -6.71
N ALA A 33 4.78 7.71 -5.71
CA ALA A 33 5.32 7.03 -4.53
C ALA A 33 4.20 6.37 -3.70
N VAL A 34 3.06 7.04 -3.57
CA VAL A 34 1.87 6.49 -2.90
C VAL A 34 1.33 5.28 -3.66
N SER A 35 1.10 5.42 -4.97
CA SER A 35 0.60 4.34 -5.85
C SER A 35 1.51 3.10 -5.80
N HIS A 36 2.83 3.31 -5.92
CA HIS A 36 3.81 2.23 -5.86
C HIS A 36 3.78 1.50 -4.50
N SER A 37 3.67 2.23 -3.40
CA SER A 37 3.61 1.67 -2.05
C SER A 37 2.39 0.77 -1.84
N VAL A 38 1.22 1.18 -2.35
CA VAL A 38 -0.03 0.40 -2.27
C VAL A 38 0.06 -0.86 -3.14
N LYS A 39 0.54 -0.74 -4.38
CA LYS A 39 0.70 -1.89 -5.29
C LYS A 39 1.65 -2.95 -4.71
N GLU A 40 2.71 -2.52 -4.05
CA GLU A 40 3.65 -3.42 -3.38
C GLU A 40 3.01 -4.15 -2.20
N LEU A 41 2.19 -3.45 -1.42
CA LEU A 41 1.43 -4.04 -0.32
C LEU A 41 0.42 -5.10 -0.83
N GLU A 42 -0.30 -4.82 -1.91
CA GLU A 42 -1.22 -5.79 -2.54
C GLU A 42 -0.47 -7.03 -3.09
N ARG A 43 0.68 -6.82 -3.71
CA ARG A 43 1.51 -7.88 -4.28
C ARG A 43 2.05 -8.81 -3.19
N GLN A 44 2.48 -8.24 -2.06
CA GLN A 44 2.93 -8.99 -0.89
C GLN A 44 1.80 -9.78 -0.23
N ASN A 45 0.57 -9.26 -0.24
CA ASN A 45 -0.62 -9.97 0.22
C ASN A 45 -0.93 -11.17 -0.67
N ARG A 46 -0.95 -10.96 -1.99
CA ARG A 46 -1.19 -12.03 -2.96
C ARG A 46 -0.15 -13.15 -2.88
N ARG A 47 1.12 -12.82 -2.65
CA ARG A 47 2.19 -13.82 -2.47
C ARG A 47 1.97 -14.71 -1.24
N GLN A 48 1.45 -14.17 -0.14
CA GLN A 48 1.18 -14.94 1.07
C GLN A 48 -0.01 -15.91 0.87
N THR A 49 -1.04 -15.49 0.13
CA THR A 49 -2.20 -16.35 -0.15
C THR A 49 -1.86 -17.50 -1.10
N VAL A 50 -1.06 -17.26 -2.15
CA VAL A 50 -0.69 -18.33 -3.12
C VAL A 50 0.34 -19.31 -2.53
N GLY A 51 1.27 -18.85 -1.69
CA GLY A 51 2.26 -19.72 -1.05
C GLY A 51 1.68 -20.65 0.03
N SER A 52 0.52 -20.31 0.61
CA SER A 52 -0.12 -21.10 1.67
C SER A 52 -1.10 -22.18 1.15
N HIS A 53 -1.43 -22.19 -0.14
CA HIS A 53 -2.40 -23.11 -0.74
C HIS A 53 -1.78 -24.21 -1.61
N TYR A 54 -0.46 -24.20 -1.78
CA TYR A 54 0.29 -25.15 -2.63
C TYR A 54 1.51 -25.78 -1.93
N ALA A 55 1.56 -25.72 -0.59
CA ALA A 55 2.56 -26.39 0.23
C ALA A 55 1.88 -27.40 1.16
#